data_AF-A0A6N6STQ5-F1
#
_entry.id   AF-A0A6N6STQ5-F1
#
_cell.length_a   1.000
_cell.length_b   1.000
_cell.length_c   1.000
_cell.angle_alpha   90.00
_cell.angle_beta   90.00
_cell.angle_gamma   90.00
#
_symmetry.space_group_name_H-M   'P 1'
#
loop_
_entity.id
_entity.type
_entity.pdbx_description
1 polymer ?
#
loop_
_entity_poly.entity_id
_entity_poly.type
_entity_poly.pdbx_seq_one_letter_code
_entity_poly.pdbx_strand_id
1 'polypeptide(L)'
;MSHLYAVLGVSRSVDSAGLKSAYRQLAKACHPDLHAGDDRAALRFKEISAAYETLGDPQARAAYDADCAAARVASRRRLWKTATTMSASFVITVGSGLMAAKWLLGV
;
A
#
# COMPACT_ATOMS: atom_id res chain seq x y z
N MET A 1 -9.99 -2.05 4.69
CA MET A 1 -9.96 -0.77 5.46
C MET A 1 -8.52 -0.35 5.68
N SER A 2 -8.23 0.94 5.66
CA SER A 2 -6.92 1.49 6.04
C SER A 2 -6.66 1.18 7.51
N HIS A 3 -5.58 0.44 7.79
CA HIS A 3 -5.30 -0.16 9.10
C HIS A 3 -5.36 0.86 10.25
N LEU A 4 -4.82 2.07 10.06
CA LEU A 4 -4.76 3.12 11.09
C LEU A 4 -6.14 3.63 11.54
N TYR A 5 -7.08 3.79 10.61
CA TYR A 5 -8.44 4.25 10.93
C TYR A 5 -9.25 3.17 11.66
N ALA A 6 -9.00 1.90 11.31
CA ALA A 6 -9.62 0.76 11.99
C ALA A 6 -9.13 0.62 13.44
N VAL A 7 -7.84 0.86 13.71
CA VAL A 7 -7.27 0.86 15.07
C VAL A 7 -7.94 1.91 15.96
N LEU A 8 -8.20 3.10 15.41
CA LEU A 8 -8.89 4.18 16.12
C LEU A 8 -10.44 4.04 16.11
N GLY A 9 -10.99 3.07 15.37
CA GLY A 9 -12.44 2.87 15.24
C GLY A 9 -13.17 4.03 14.55
N VAL A 10 -12.47 4.83 13.73
CA VAL A 10 -13.01 6.03 13.08
C VAL A 10 -13.13 5.85 11.57
N SER A 11 -14.03 6.63 10.96
CA SER A 11 -14.13 6.70 9.50
C SER A 11 -12.95 7.45 8.89
N ARG A 12 -12.59 7.14 7.64
CA ARG A 12 -11.60 7.90 6.86
C ARG A 12 -12.00 9.37 6.66
N SER A 13 -13.29 9.68 6.77
CA SER A 13 -13.84 11.04 6.66
C SER A 13 -13.86 11.82 7.98
N VAL A 14 -13.29 11.28 9.07
CA VAL A 14 -13.30 11.95 10.37
C VAL A 14 -12.52 13.26 10.34
N ASP A 15 -13.05 14.27 11.02
CA ASP A 15 -12.42 15.56 11.25
C ASP A 15 -11.30 15.44 12.30
N SER A 16 -10.42 16.43 12.37
CA SER A 16 -9.32 16.46 13.34
C SER A 16 -9.82 16.48 14.79
N ALA A 17 -10.96 17.11 15.04
CA ALA A 17 -11.59 17.15 16.35
C ALA A 17 -12.14 15.76 16.76
N GLY A 18 -12.85 15.07 15.86
CA GLY A 18 -13.33 13.71 16.07
C GLY A 18 -12.20 12.71 16.27
N LEU A 19 -11.11 12.84 15.50
CA LEU A 19 -9.90 12.02 15.67
C LEU A 19 -9.29 12.18 17.07
N LYS A 20 -9.15 13.42 17.54
CA LYS A 20 -8.63 13.73 18.87
C LYS A 20 -9.55 13.26 19.99
N SER A 21 -10.86 13.31 19.77
CA SER A 21 -11.87 12.80 20.72
C SER A 21 -11.79 11.27 20.84
N ALA A 22 -11.76 10.56 19.70
CA ALA A 22 -11.63 9.10 19.66
C ALA A 22 -10.33 8.62 20.33
N TYR A 23 -9.20 9.27 20.03
CA TYR A 23 -7.92 9.00 20.67
C TYR A 23 -8.01 9.15 22.20
N ARG A 24 -8.61 10.24 22.70
CA ARG A 24 -8.78 10.47 24.14
C ARG A 24 -9.66 9.42 24.82
N GLN A 25 -10.71 8.96 24.17
CA GLN A 25 -11.58 7.91 24.70
C GLN A 25 -10.85 6.58 24.78
N LEU A 26 -10.14 6.20 23.72
CA LEU A 26 -9.36 4.96 23.66
C LEU A 26 -8.16 4.97 24.60
N ALA A 27 -7.46 6.10 24.73
CA ALA A 27 -6.34 6.25 25.66
C ALA A 27 -6.79 6.08 27.12
N LYS A 28 -7.98 6.59 27.48
CA LYS A 28 -8.58 6.35 28.80
C LYS A 28 -8.97 4.88 28.97
N ALA A 29 -9.55 4.27 27.95
CA ALA A 29 -9.98 2.87 28.01
C ALA A 29 -8.80 1.89 28.07
N CYS A 30 -7.64 2.23 27.52
CA CYS A 30 -6.44 1.39 27.52
C CYS A 30 -5.36 1.88 28.51
N HIS A 31 -5.72 2.74 29.47
CA HIS A 31 -4.75 3.31 30.40
C HIS A 31 -4.16 2.22 31.31
N PRO A 32 -2.82 2.19 31.51
CA PRO A 32 -2.17 1.14 32.32
C PRO A 32 -2.62 1.12 33.78
N ASP A 33 -3.12 2.23 34.34
CA ASP A 33 -3.70 2.23 35.70
C ASP A 33 -4.99 1.39 35.81
N LEU A 34 -5.81 1.34 34.75
CA LEU A 34 -7.07 0.61 34.75
C LEU A 34 -6.88 -0.87 34.39
N HIS A 35 -5.77 -1.17 33.71
CA HIS A 35 -5.42 -2.51 33.21
C HIS A 35 -4.01 -2.91 33.67
N ALA A 36 -3.72 -2.69 34.95
CA ALA A 36 -2.45 -3.09 35.55
C ALA A 36 -2.27 -4.61 35.43
N GLY A 37 -1.43 -5.05 34.49
CA GLY A 37 -1.12 -6.46 34.24
C GLY A 37 -1.69 -7.05 32.94
N ASP A 38 -2.36 -6.26 32.08
CA ASP A 38 -2.80 -6.73 30.76
C ASP A 38 -1.89 -6.21 29.64
N ASP A 39 -0.97 -7.06 29.19
CA ASP A 39 -0.05 -6.76 28.08
C ASP A 39 -0.79 -6.39 26.78
N ARG A 40 -2.02 -6.85 26.61
CA ARG A 40 -2.84 -6.53 25.44
C ARG A 40 -3.30 -5.07 25.44
N ALA A 41 -3.58 -4.50 26.61
CA ALA A 41 -3.93 -3.09 26.74
C ALA A 41 -2.73 -2.20 26.40
N ALA A 42 -1.53 -2.59 26.85
CA ALA A 42 -0.29 -1.89 26.52
C ALA A 42 0.04 -1.95 25.02
N LEU A 43 -0.15 -3.11 24.38
CA LEU A 43 -0.02 -3.26 22.92
C LEU A 43 -1.00 -2.38 22.15
N ARG A 44 -2.29 -2.43 22.51
CA ARG A 44 -3.32 -1.58 21.89
C ARG A 44 -3.03 -0.09 22.06
N PHE A 45 -2.56 0.33 23.24
CA PHE A 45 -2.20 1.72 23.49
C PHE A 45 -1.06 2.21 22.58
N LYS A 46 -0.06 1.35 22.34
CA LYS A 46 1.02 1.64 21.37
C LYS A 46 0.48 1.79 19.95
N GLU A 47 -0.41 0.88 19.53
CA GLU A 47 -1.03 0.94 18.20
C GLU A 47 -1.88 2.22 18.02
N ILE A 48 -2.68 2.58 19.02
CA ILE A 48 -3.50 3.79 19.04
C ILE A 48 -2.64 5.06 18.96
N SER A 49 -1.55 5.11 19.72
CA SER A 49 -0.60 6.24 19.71
C SER A 49 0.07 6.40 18.35
N ALA A 50 0.60 5.32 17.78
CA ALA A 50 1.22 5.34 16.45
C ALA A 50 0.23 5.75 15.34
N ALA A 51 -1.03 5.31 15.44
CA ALA A 51 -2.08 5.72 14.53
C ALA A 51 -2.39 7.22 14.64
N TYR A 52 -2.46 7.77 15.84
CA TYR A 52 -2.70 9.19 16.06
C TYR A 52 -1.54 10.07 15.59
N GLU A 53 -0.29 9.65 15.79
CA GLU A 53 0.89 10.38 15.27
C GLU A 53 0.85 10.53 13.75
N THR A 54 0.43 9.48 13.05
CA THR A 54 0.37 9.49 11.58
C THR A 54 -0.85 10.25 11.04
N LEU A 55 -2.01 10.12 11.69
CA LEU A 55 -3.27 10.71 11.22
C LEU A 55 -3.54 12.12 11.76
N GLY A 56 -2.83 12.52 12.83
CA GLY A 56 -2.99 13.81 13.51
C GLY A 56 -2.45 14.98 12.70
N ASP A 57 -1.38 14.77 11.92
CA ASP A 57 -0.87 15.77 11.00
C ASP A 57 -1.60 15.69 9.64
N PRO A 58 -2.23 16.77 9.16
CA PRO A 58 -2.88 16.80 7.84
C PRO A 58 -1.94 16.45 6.69
N GLN A 59 -0.64 16.81 6.77
CA GLN A 59 0.32 16.49 5.72
C GLN A 59 0.65 14.99 5.71
N ALA A 60 0.96 14.42 6.87
CA ALA A 60 1.16 12.97 7.01
C ALA A 60 -0.07 12.16 6.61
N ARG A 61 -1.29 12.62 6.97
CA ARG A 61 -2.55 11.99 6.57
C ARG A 61 -2.73 11.99 5.05
N ALA A 62 -2.45 13.11 4.39
CA ALA A 62 -2.53 13.21 2.93
C ALA A 62 -1.53 12.27 2.23
N ALA A 63 -0.30 12.18 2.74
CA ALA A 63 0.71 11.25 2.22
C ALA A 63 0.26 9.79 2.37
N TYR A 64 -0.21 9.39 3.55
CA TYR A 64 -0.74 8.05 3.80
C TYR A 64 -1.93 7.71 2.89
N ASP A 65 -2.83 8.68 2.70
CA ASP A 65 -3.98 8.53 1.81
C ASP A 65 -3.59 8.40 0.33
N ALA A 66 -2.55 9.12 -0.10
CA ALA A 66 -1.99 9.05 -1.44
C ALA A 66 -1.30 7.69 -1.69
N ASP A 67 -0.51 7.19 -0.74
CA ASP A 67 0.14 5.88 -0.83
C ASP A 67 -0.88 4.74 -0.90
N CYS A 68 -1.93 4.81 -0.07
CA CYS A 68 -3.05 3.88 -0.11
C CYS A 68 -3.81 3.90 -1.45
N ALA A 69 -3.82 5.03 -2.15
CA ALA A 69 -4.41 5.14 -3.49
C ALA A 69 -3.45 4.62 -4.56
N ALA A 70 -2.17 4.97 -4.49
CA ALA A 70 -1.12 4.56 -5.43
C ALA A 70 -0.91 3.04 -5.45
N ALA A 71 -0.94 2.39 -4.27
CA ALA A 71 -0.84 0.94 -4.15
C ALA A 71 -1.95 0.20 -4.93
N ARG A 72 -3.16 0.78 -5.02
CA ARG A 72 -4.27 0.21 -5.82
C ARG A 72 -4.06 0.36 -7.32
N VAL A 73 -3.33 1.37 -7.76
CA VAL A 73 -3.07 1.66 -9.19
C VAL A 73 -1.84 0.88 -9.68
N ALA A 74 -0.85 0.66 -8.82
CA ALA A 74 0.41 -0.02 -9.15
C ALA A 74 0.22 -1.52 -9.51
N SER A 75 -0.83 -2.18 -9.00
CA SER A 75 -1.16 -3.57 -9.33
C SER A 75 -1.56 -3.79 -10.80
N ARG A 76 -1.78 -2.72 -11.58
CA ARG A 76 -2.18 -2.80 -12.99
C ARG A 76 -1.02 -2.68 -13.99
N ARG A 77 0.20 -2.34 -13.57
CA ARG A 77 1.34 -2.02 -14.48
C ARG A 77 2.45 -3.07 -14.56
N ARG A 78 2.39 -4.18 -13.80
CA ARG A 78 3.44 -5.21 -13.82
C ARG A 78 3.27 -6.29 -14.89
N LEU A 79 2.07 -6.46 -15.46
CA LEU A 79 1.78 -7.54 -16.41
C LEU A 79 2.09 -7.21 -17.88
N TRP A 80 2.14 -5.93 -18.25
CA TRP A 80 2.50 -5.53 -19.62
C TRP A 80 3.97 -5.87 -19.91
N LYS A 81 4.89 -5.49 -19.02
CA LYS A 81 6.34 -5.51 -19.31
C LYS A 81 6.91 -6.92 -19.59
N THR A 82 6.27 -7.98 -19.10
CA THR A 82 6.66 -9.38 -19.35
C THR A 82 6.02 -9.95 -20.63
N ALA A 83 4.89 -9.41 -21.07
CA ALA A 83 4.20 -9.87 -22.27
C ALA A 83 4.91 -9.43 -23.56
N THR A 84 5.57 -8.26 -23.57
CA THR A 84 6.24 -7.73 -24.77
C THR A 84 7.61 -8.39 -25.06
N THR A 85 8.28 -8.93 -24.04
CA THR A 85 9.60 -9.60 -24.22
C THR A 85 9.46 -11.00 -24.82
N MET A 86 8.37 -11.71 -24.52
CA MET A 86 8.10 -13.02 -25.11
C MET A 86 7.64 -12.93 -26.58
N SER A 87 6.93 -11.87 -26.97
CA SER A 87 6.55 -11.65 -28.38
C SER A 87 7.71 -11.13 -29.24
N ALA A 88 8.60 -10.29 -28.69
CA ALA A 88 9.76 -9.78 -29.41
C ALA A 88 10.80 -10.86 -29.75
N SER A 89 10.85 -11.97 -29.00
CA SER A 89 11.79 -13.08 -29.25
C SER A 89 11.29 -14.05 -30.35
N PHE A 90 9.98 -14.09 -30.60
CA PHE A 90 9.39 -15.03 -31.57
C PHE A 90 9.59 -14.57 -33.02
N VAL A 91 9.63 -13.26 -33.28
CA VAL A 91 9.79 -12.72 -34.65
C VAL A 91 11.25 -12.78 -35.14
N ILE A 92 12.23 -12.71 -34.24
CA ILE A 92 13.66 -12.68 -34.62
C ILE A 92 14.16 -14.08 -35.08
N THR A 93 13.58 -15.16 -34.57
CA THR A 93 14.05 -16.52 -34.92
C THR A 93 13.53 -17.01 -36.27
N VAL A 94 12.29 -16.67 -36.66
CA VAL A 94 11.73 -17.14 -37.94
C VAL A 94 12.32 -16.39 -39.14
N GLY A 95 12.72 -15.12 -38.97
CA GLY A 95 13.31 -14.32 -40.05
C GLY A 95 14.73 -14.73 -40.47
N SER A 96 15.49 -15.39 -39.58
CA SER A 96 16.89 -15.75 -39.84
C SER A 96 17.03 -16.98 -40.76
N GLY A 97 16.00 -17.82 -40.87
CA GLY A 97 16.01 -18.99 -41.75
C GLY A 97 15.81 -18.67 -43.24
N LEU A 98 15.07 -17.59 -43.56
CA LEU A 98 14.74 -17.26 -44.96
C LEU A 98 15.85 -16.48 -45.69
N MET A 99 16.70 -15.76 -44.95
CA MET A 99 17.80 -14.97 -45.53
C MET A 99 19.01 -15.84 -45.91
N ALA A 100 19.28 -16.92 -45.18
CA ALA A 100 20.37 -17.84 -45.50
C ALA A 100 20.15 -18.58 -46.83
N ALA A 101 18.90 -18.94 -47.15
CA ALA A 101 18.56 -19.61 -48.41
C ALA A 101 18.73 -18.69 -49.64
N LYS A 102 18.52 -17.38 -49.47
CA LYS A 102 18.66 -16.40 -50.56
C LYS A 102 20.12 -16.03 -50.85
N TRP A 103 21.04 -16.23 -49.91
CA TRP A 103 22.48 -15.97 -50.11
C TRP A 103 23.24 -17.13 -50.79
N LEU A 104 22.66 -18.34 -50.84
CA LEU A 104 23.28 -19.52 -51.45
C LEU A 104 22.87 -19.75 -52.91
N LEU A 105 21.87 -19.03 -53.42
CA LEU A 105 21.41 -19.09 -54.80
C LEU A 105 21.65 -17.72 -55.45
N GLY A 106 22.90 -17.46 -55.83
CA GLY A 106 23.32 -16.22 -56.48
C GLY A 106 22.62 -15.99 -57.83
N VAL A 107 21.64 -15.09 -57.83
CA VAL A 107 21.10 -14.35 -58.97
C VAL A 107 20.88 -12.90 -58.54
#